data_AF-A0A919U4V8-F1
#
_entry.id   AF-A0A919U4V8-F1
#
_cell.length_a   1.000
_cell.length_b   1.000
_cell.length_c   1.000
_cell.angle_alpha   90.00
_cell.angle_beta   90.00
_cell.angle_gamma   90.00
#
_symmetry.space_group_name_H-M   'P 1'
#
loop_
_entity.id
_entity.type
_entity.pdbx_description
1 polymer ?
#
loop_
_entity_poly.entity_id
_entity_poly.type
_entity_poly.pdbx_seq_one_letter_code
_entity_poly.pdbx_strand_id
1 'polypeptide(L)' 'MVGRTVRVMSRRPIDHERLREISARFSATPPPRTAAEQDAYDRLEDELIEAMGLTRAEFVHMSATYARLRPAS' A
#
# COMPACT_ATOMS: atom_id res chain seq x y z
N MET A 1 -17.83 -2.63 -8.24
CA MET A 1 -17.76 -3.96 -7.59
C MET A 1 -16.32 -4.24 -7.10
N VAL A 2 -15.70 -3.33 -6.34
CA VAL A 2 -14.28 -3.43 -5.93
C VAL A 2 -14.11 -3.64 -4.41
N GLY A 3 -15.12 -3.29 -3.61
CA GLY A 3 -15.07 -3.45 -2.15
C GLY A 3 -15.17 -4.88 -1.62
N ARG A 4 -15.50 -5.88 -2.47
CA ARG A 4 -15.66 -7.29 -2.02
C ARG A 4 -14.34 -8.07 -2.03
N THR A 5 -13.35 -7.67 -2.84
CA THR A 5 -12.07 -8.40 -2.97
C THR A 5 -11.10 -8.07 -1.84
N VAL A 6 -11.16 -6.85 -1.28
CA VAL A 6 -10.29 -6.43 -0.16
C VAL A 6 -10.66 -7.15 1.15
N ARG A 7 -11.94 -7.52 1.32
CA ARG A 7 -12.46 -8.08 2.57
C ARG A 7 -12.05 -9.54 2.85
N VAL A 8 -11.40 -10.23 1.90
CA VAL A 8 -11.08 -11.67 2.02
C VAL A 8 -9.59 -11.92 2.30
N MET A 9 -8.69 -10.97 2.02
CA MET A 9 -7.25 -11.22 2.12
C MET A 9 -6.62 -10.82 3.45
N SER A 10 -7.08 -9.75 4.11
CA SER A 10 -6.54 -9.36 5.42
C SER A 10 -7.35 -9.96 6.57
N ARG A 11 -6.69 -10.73 7.45
CA ARG A 11 -7.24 -11.19 8.74
C ARG A 11 -7.13 -10.13 9.85
N ARG A 12 -6.52 -8.98 9.56
CA ARG A 12 -6.26 -7.91 10.54
C ARG A 12 -7.20 -6.73 10.28
N PRO A 13 -7.65 -6.01 11.34
CA PRO A 13 -8.40 -4.78 11.14
C PRO A 13 -7.53 -3.75 10.42
N ILE A 14 -8.14 -3.01 9.48
CA ILE A 14 -7.50 -1.87 8.83
C ILE A 14 -7.42 -0.73 9.86
N ASP A 15 -6.24 -0.18 10.06
CA ASP A 15 -6.04 1.00 10.91
C ASP A 15 -6.25 2.27 10.07
N HIS A 16 -7.50 2.74 10.02
CA HIS A 16 -7.89 3.86 9.17
C HIS A 16 -7.26 5.20 9.57
N GLU A 17 -6.97 5.40 10.86
CA GLU A 17 -6.35 6.62 11.36
C GLU A 17 -4.88 6.65 10.93
N ARG A 18 -4.16 5.57 11.20
CA ARG A 18 -2.76 5.40 10.78
C ARG A 18 -2.60 5.43 9.26
N LEU A 19 -3.52 4.81 8.52
CA LEU A 19 -3.53 4.83 7.05
C LEU A 19 -3.65 6.27 6.52
N ARG A 20 -4.51 7.09 7.14
CA ARG A 20 -4.70 8.50 6.76
C ARG A 20 -3.42 9.31 7.02
N GLU A 21 -2.78 9.12 8.16
CA GLU A 21 -1.54 9.81 8.51
C GLU A 21 -0.39 9.45 7.57
N ILE A 22 -0.17 8.16 7.33
CA ILE A 22 0.91 7.71 6.43
C ILE A 22 0.61 8.16 5.00
N SER A 23 -0.63 8.07 4.53
CA SER A 23 -1.01 8.56 3.20
C SER A 23 -0.77 10.05 3.02
N ALA A 24 -1.05 10.87 4.04
CA ALA A 24 -0.74 12.31 4.01
C ALA A 24 0.77 12.55 3.93
N ARG A 25 1.57 11.79 4.68
CA ARG A 25 3.05 11.86 4.60
C ARG A 25 3.53 11.45 3.21
N PHE A 26 3.02 10.33 2.67
CA PHE A 26 3.38 9.82 1.34
C PHE A 26 3.07 10.84 0.24
N SER A 27 1.93 11.52 0.30
CA SER A 27 1.55 12.56 -0.64
C SER A 27 2.40 13.84 -0.53
N ALA A 28 2.98 14.10 0.64
CA ALA A 28 3.86 15.25 0.87
C ALA A 28 5.33 14.93 0.57
N THR A 29 5.70 13.64 0.48
CA THR A 29 7.06 13.20 0.18
C THR A 29 7.36 13.40 -1.31
N PRO A 30 8.38 14.19 -1.68
CA PRO A 30 8.81 14.30 -3.06
C PRO A 30 9.34 12.94 -3.56
N PRO A 31 9.27 12.66 -4.87
CA PRO A 31 9.80 11.42 -5.42
C PRO A 31 11.29 11.28 -5.06
N PRO A 32 11.73 10.10 -4.58
CA PRO A 32 13.10 9.89 -4.13
C PRO A 32 14.08 10.09 -5.28
N ARG A 33 15.22 10.75 -5.00
CA ARG A 33 16.28 11.04 -5.98
C ARG A 33 17.59 10.34 -5.65
N THR A 34 17.71 9.82 -4.44
CA THR A 34 18.89 9.10 -3.94
C THR A 34 18.50 7.74 -3.37
N ALA A 35 19.47 6.83 -3.23
CA ALA A 35 19.25 5.52 -2.63
C ALA A 35 18.74 5.61 -1.18
N ALA A 36 19.27 6.55 -0.38
CA ALA A 36 18.83 6.75 1.00
C ALA A 36 17.37 7.27 1.08
N GLU A 37 16.96 8.12 0.13
CA GLU A 37 15.57 8.56 0.02
C GLU A 37 14.66 7.43 -0.45
N GLN A 38 15.14 6.56 -1.35
CA GLN A 38 14.42 5.36 -1.77
C GLN A 38 14.20 4.40 -0.59
N ASP A 39 15.22 4.15 0.22
CA ASP A 39 15.09 3.31 1.42
C ASP A 39 14.07 3.88 2.42
N ALA A 40 14.03 5.21 2.59
CA ALA A 40 13.04 5.87 3.42
C ALA A 40 11.62 5.76 2.83
N TYR A 41 11.51 5.80 1.50
CA TYR A 41 10.27 5.63 0.76
C TYR A 41 9.73 4.20 0.88
N ASP A 42 10.62 3.20 0.77
CA ASP A 42 10.27 1.78 0.89
C ASP A 42 9.78 1.45 2.31
N ARG A 43 10.39 2.04 3.35
CA ARG A 43 9.90 1.91 4.74
C ARG A 43 8.52 2.52 4.92
N LEU A 44 8.26 3.69 4.33
CA LEU A 44 6.94 4.31 4.37
C LEU A 44 5.89 3.46 3.63
N GLU A 45 6.27 2.80 2.54
CA GLU A 45 5.39 1.87 1.83
C GLU A 45 5.06 0.66 2.71
N ASP A 46 6.04 0.10 3.42
CA ASP A 46 5.82 -1.01 4.36
C ASP A 46 4.87 -0.61 5.49
N GLU A 47 5.01 0.58 6.07
CA GLU A 47 4.08 1.10 7.08
C GLU A 47 2.65 1.23 6.54
N LEU A 48 2.49 1.64 5.28
CA LEU A 48 1.19 1.77 4.62
C LEU A 48 0.55 0.40 4.40
N ILE A 49 1.33 -0.59 4.00
CA ILE A 49 0.92 -1.99 3.85
C ILE A 49 0.45 -2.57 5.18
N GLU A 50 1.20 -2.34 6.26
CA GLU A 50 0.81 -2.76 7.60
C GLU A 50 -0.49 -2.08 8.07
N ALA A 51 -0.65 -0.79 7.81
CA ALA A 51 -1.87 -0.05 8.16
C ALA A 51 -3.10 -0.53 7.38
N MET A 52 -2.92 -1.03 6.15
CA MET A 52 -3.96 -1.75 5.40
C MET A 52 -4.28 -3.15 5.97
N GLY A 53 -3.59 -3.57 7.03
CA GLY A 53 -3.70 -4.89 7.63
C GLY A 53 -3.08 -5.99 6.77
N LEU A 54 -2.27 -5.66 5.78
CA LEU A 54 -1.67 -6.62 4.85
C LEU A 54 -0.21 -6.90 5.24
N THR A 55 0.28 -8.06 4.84
CA THR A 55 1.71 -8.32 4.73
C THR A 55 2.23 -7.85 3.37
N ARG A 56 3.54 -7.66 3.25
CA ARG A 56 4.19 -7.32 1.96
C ARG A 56 3.85 -8.33 0.86
N ALA A 57 3.82 -9.62 1.19
CA ALA A 57 3.47 -10.69 0.24
C ALA A 57 2.02 -10.60 -0.24
N GLU A 58 1.07 -10.35 0.67
CA GLU A 58 -0.34 -10.16 0.32
C GLU A 58 -0.55 -8.91 -0.54
N PHE A 59 0.13 -7.81 -0.21
CA PHE A 59 0.11 -6.60 -1.01
C PHE A 59 0.65 -6.83 -2.43
N VAL A 60 1.79 -7.51 -2.59
CA VAL A 60 2.35 -7.83 -3.91
C VAL A 60 1.39 -8.72 -4.72
N HIS A 61 0.79 -9.73 -4.08
CA HIS A 61 -0.19 -10.59 -4.74
C HIS A 61 -1.44 -9.80 -5.20
N MET A 62 -1.95 -8.92 -4.34
CA MET A 62 -3.08 -8.05 -4.64
C MET A 62 -2.74 -7.08 -5.79
N SER A 63 -1.59 -6.42 -5.75
CA SER A 63 -1.13 -5.47 -6.76
C SER A 63 -0.92 -6.14 -8.12
N ALA A 64 -0.32 -7.34 -8.15
CA ALA A 64 -0.18 -8.12 -9.37
C ALA A 64 -1.54 -8.53 -9.95
N THR A 65 -2.49 -8.92 -9.09
CA THR A 65 -3.86 -9.23 -9.49
C THR A 65 -4.56 -8.00 -10.06
N TYR A 66 -4.41 -6.84 -9.42
CA TYR A 66 -4.99 -5.58 -9.89
C TYR A 66 -4.39 -5.13 -11.24
N ALA A 67 -3.08 -5.25 -11.42
CA ALA A 67 -2.41 -4.95 -12.68
C ALA A 67 -2.91 -5.82 -13.84
N ARG A 68 -3.22 -7.10 -13.58
CA ARG A 68 -3.81 -8.02 -14.58
C ARG A 68 -5.27 -7.71 -14.91
N LEU A 69 -6.01 -7.16 -13.95
CA LEU A 69 -7.43 -6.82 -14.09
C LEU A 69 -7.66 -5.43 -14.69
N ARG A 70 -6.64 -4.57 -14.70
CA ARG A 70 -6.74 -3.23 -15.28
C ARG A 70 -6.59 -3.36 -16.80
N PRO A 71 -7.65 -3.07 -17.60
CA PRO A 71 -7.47 -2.97 -19.05
C PRO A 71 -6.47 -1.85 -19.33
N ALA A 72 -5.50 -2.11 -20.20
CA ALA A 72 -4.65 -1.05 -20.76
C ALA A 72 -5.60 0.01 -21.34
N SER A 73 -5.66 1.17 -20.68
CA SER A 73 -6.39 2.33 -21.18
C SER A 73 -5.50 3.08 -22.15
#